data_AF-A0A8E2JQH9-F1
#
_entry.id   AF-A0A8E2JQH9-F1
#
_cell.length_a   1.000
_cell.length_b   1.000
_cell.length_c   1.000
_cell.angle_alpha   90.00
_cell.angle_beta   90.00
_cell.angle_gamma   90.00
#
_symmetry.space_group_name_H-M   'P 1'
#
loop_
_entity.id
_entity.type
_entity.pdbx_description
1 polymer ?
#
loop_
_entity_poly.entity_id
_entity_poly.type
_entity_poly.pdbx_seq_one_letter_code
_entity_poly.pdbx_strand_id
1 'polypeptide(L)'
;MVQIDGALRSYGRFLAKYLHRNLSKENDILNAFGGIPEAFFPCLSPFRWGIPIFLAMRALTWYSKDQFHLHRRADFPTWSWTGWKDDTRS
;
A
#
# COMPACT_ATOMS: atom_id res chain seq x y z
N MET A 1 -10.44 -5.90 -21.07
CA MET A 1 -9.55 -6.50 -20.04
C MET A 1 -8.19 -5.79 -19.92
N VAL A 2 -7.62 -5.20 -20.99
CA VAL A 2 -6.31 -4.50 -21.01
C VAL A 2 -6.17 -3.32 -20.01
N GLN A 3 -7.28 -2.71 -19.59
CA GLN A 3 -7.28 -1.48 -18.79
C GLN A 3 -6.97 -1.71 -17.28
N ILE A 4 -7.34 -2.87 -16.73
CA ILE A 4 -7.14 -3.20 -15.30
C ILE A 4 -5.65 -3.50 -15.01
N ASP A 5 -4.99 -4.24 -15.90
CA ASP A 5 -3.57 -4.58 -15.72
C ASP A 5 -2.67 -3.34 -15.77
N GLY A 6 -2.98 -2.39 -16.65
CA GLY A 6 -2.31 -1.09 -16.72
C GLY A 6 -2.52 -0.28 -15.44
N ALA A 7 -3.77 -0.17 -14.99
CA ALA A 7 -4.11 0.51 -13.74
C ALA A 7 -3.40 -0.10 -12.53
N LEU A 8 -3.35 -1.43 -12.45
CA LEU A 8 -2.69 -2.15 -11.36
C LEU A 8 -1.17 -1.90 -11.33
N ARG A 9 -0.51 -1.94 -12.49
CA ARG A 9 0.93 -1.62 -12.58
C ARG A 9 1.22 -0.20 -12.14
N SER A 10 0.39 0.76 -12.56
CA SER A 10 0.53 2.16 -12.15
C SER A 10 0.30 2.33 -10.65
N TYR A 11 -0.76 1.70 -10.11
CA TYR A 11 -1.06 1.71 -8.68
C TYR A 11 0.12 1.17 -7.86
N GLY A 12 0.66 0.02 -8.22
CA GLY A 12 1.82 -0.57 -7.54
C GLY A 12 3.06 0.35 -7.56
N ARG A 13 3.27 1.07 -8.66
CA ARG A 13 4.37 2.06 -8.77
C ARG A 13 4.15 3.25 -7.85
N PHE A 14 2.93 3.78 -7.77
CA PHE A 14 2.61 4.88 -6.86
C PHE A 14 2.70 4.45 -5.39
N LEU A 15 2.22 3.25 -5.07
CA LEU A 15 2.35 2.67 -3.75
C LEU A 15 3.81 2.51 -3.35
N ALA A 16 4.66 1.93 -4.21
CA ALA A 16 6.09 1.80 -3.93
C ALA A 16 6.75 3.15 -3.65
N LYS A 17 6.49 4.17 -4.49
CA LYS A 17 6.99 5.54 -4.26
C LYS A 17 6.48 6.14 -2.96
N TYR A 18 5.22 5.87 -2.60
CA TYR A 18 4.63 6.37 -1.37
C TYR A 18 5.25 5.71 -0.14
N LEU A 19 5.48 4.40 -0.16
CA LEU A 19 6.12 3.65 0.93
C LEU A 19 7.57 4.08 1.19
N HIS A 20 8.22 4.72 0.22
CA HIS A 20 9.56 5.31 0.40
C HIS A 20 9.54 6.69 1.05
N ARG A 21 8.37 7.26 1.37
CA ARG A 21 8.29 8.56 2.05
C ARG A 21 8.45 8.38 3.55
N ASN A 22 9.21 9.27 4.16
CA ASN A 22 9.22 9.39 5.61
C ASN A 22 7.95 10.12 6.07
N LEU A 23 7.06 9.42 6.78
CA LEU A 23 5.79 9.97 7.22
C LEU A 23 5.96 10.65 8.57
N SER A 24 5.70 11.96 8.64
CA SER A 24 5.74 12.70 9.92
C SER A 24 4.68 12.22 10.92
N LYS A 25 3.58 11.62 10.43
CA LYS A 25 2.51 11.02 11.24
C LYS A 25 2.14 9.66 10.68
N GLU A 26 2.72 8.61 11.24
CA GLU A 26 2.51 7.24 10.73
C GLU A 26 1.05 6.79 10.74
N ASN A 27 0.27 7.23 11.73
CA ASN A 27 -1.15 6.88 11.85
C ASN A 27 -2.03 7.53 10.77
N ASP A 28 -1.51 8.54 10.07
CA ASP A 28 -2.23 9.22 8.98
C ASP A 28 -1.96 8.61 7.61
N ILE A 29 -1.28 7.46 7.55
CA ILE A 29 -0.81 6.83 6.32
C ILE A 29 -1.91 6.60 5.29
N LEU A 30 -3.10 6.19 5.72
CA LEU A 30 -4.21 5.97 4.79
C LEU A 30 -4.74 7.27 4.19
N ASN A 31 -4.88 8.31 5.01
CA ASN A 31 -5.38 9.60 4.56
C ASN A 31 -4.36 10.28 3.65
N ALA A 32 -3.07 10.24 4.02
CA ALA A 32 -1.97 10.75 3.20
C ALA A 32 -1.78 9.95 1.90
N PHE A 33 -2.25 8.69 1.86
CA PHE A 33 -2.28 7.88 0.64
C PHE A 33 -3.54 8.12 -0.22
N GLY A 34 -4.62 8.67 0.35
CA GLY A 34 -5.99 8.66 -0.21
C GLY A 34 -6.16 9.18 -1.64
N GLY A 35 -5.35 10.14 -2.08
CA GLY A 35 -5.41 10.65 -3.46
C GLY A 35 -4.99 9.62 -4.53
N ILE A 36 -4.15 8.64 -4.18
CA ILE A 36 -3.77 7.56 -5.11
C ILE A 36 -4.97 6.65 -5.40
N PRO A 37 -5.59 5.96 -4.43
CA PRO A 37 -6.71 5.05 -4.69
C PRO A 37 -7.92 5.78 -5.28
N GLU A 38 -8.15 7.06 -4.96
CA GLU A 38 -9.21 7.87 -5.60
C GLU A 38 -9.03 7.96 -7.12
N ALA A 39 -7.81 8.22 -7.59
CA ALA A 39 -7.49 8.25 -9.03
C ALA A 39 -7.69 6.90 -9.73
N PHE A 40 -7.66 5.79 -8.99
CA PHE A 40 -7.86 4.43 -9.53
C PHE A 40 -9.24 3.85 -9.22
N PHE A 41 -10.10 4.58 -8.51
CA PHE A 41 -11.41 4.08 -8.08
C PHE A 41 -12.28 3.54 -9.23
N PRO A 42 -12.33 4.17 -10.43
CA PRO A 42 -13.12 3.64 -11.55
C PRO A 42 -12.69 2.24 -12.03
N CYS A 43 -11.45 1.82 -11.75
CA CYS A 43 -10.86 0.59 -12.29
C CYS A 43 -10.51 -0.45 -11.22
N LEU A 44 -10.16 -0.01 -10.01
CA LEU A 44 -9.59 -0.85 -8.96
C LEU A 44 -10.40 -0.83 -7.64
N SER A 45 -11.59 -0.23 -7.64
CA SER A 45 -12.48 -0.27 -6.48
C SER A 45 -13.14 -1.65 -6.29
N PRO A 46 -13.62 -1.97 -5.08
CA PRO A 46 -13.43 -1.23 -3.82
C PRO A 46 -12.05 -1.45 -3.19
N PHE A 47 -11.61 -0.47 -2.40
CA PHE A 47 -10.37 -0.54 -1.62
C PHE A 47 -10.65 -0.84 -0.14
N ARG A 48 -9.75 -1.58 0.50
CA ARG A 48 -9.72 -1.83 1.95
C ARG A 48 -8.28 -1.77 2.43
N TRP A 49 -7.97 -0.94 3.43
CA TRP A 49 -6.61 -0.74 3.95
C TRP A 49 -5.57 -0.46 2.84
N GLY A 50 -5.94 0.36 1.85
CA GLY A 50 -5.10 0.68 0.70
C GLY A 50 -4.85 -0.49 -0.26
N ILE A 51 -5.76 -1.48 -0.32
CA ILE A 51 -5.66 -2.65 -1.19
C ILE A 51 -6.96 -2.81 -1.98
N PRO A 52 -6.93 -2.94 -3.31
CA PRO A 52 -8.08 -3.40 -4.10
C PRO A 52 -8.55 -4.78 -3.63
N ILE A 53 -9.82 -4.95 -3.26
CA ILE A 53 -10.31 -6.19 -2.61
C ILE A 53 -10.16 -7.41 -3.51
N PHE A 54 -10.36 -7.29 -4.82
CA PHE A 54 -10.15 -8.41 -5.76
C PHE A 54 -8.68 -8.86 -5.85
N LEU A 55 -7.74 -8.09 -5.30
CA LEU A 55 -6.33 -8.41 -5.17
C LEU A 55 -5.93 -8.77 -3.74
N ALA A 56 -6.90 -8.97 -2.83
CA ALA A 56 -6.61 -9.31 -1.44
C ALA A 56 -5.62 -10.49 -1.35
N MET A 57 -5.82 -11.55 -2.15
CA MET A 57 -4.88 -12.69 -2.20
C MET A 57 -3.45 -12.29 -2.58
N ARG A 58 -3.29 -11.34 -3.51
CA ARG A 58 -1.96 -10.84 -3.89
C ARG A 58 -1.38 -9.89 -2.84
N ALA A 59 -2.22 -9.14 -2.15
CA ALA A 59 -1.78 -8.34 -1.01
C ALA A 59 -1.35 -9.20 0.19
N LEU A 60 -1.95 -10.37 0.40
CA LEU A 60 -1.48 -11.37 1.37
C LEU A 60 -0.07 -11.89 1.03
N THR A 61 0.36 -11.79 -0.23
CA THR A 61 1.74 -12.12 -0.65
C THR A 61 2.72 -10.95 -0.54
N TRP A 62 2.31 -9.82 0.05
CA TRP A 62 3.23 -8.71 0.29
C TRP A 62 4.37 -9.15 1.21
N TYR A 63 5.60 -8.95 0.75
CA TYR A 63 6.80 -9.23 1.53
C TYR A 63 7.83 -8.12 1.29
N SER A 64 8.58 -7.77 2.33
CA SER A 64 9.82 -7.00 2.19
C SER A 64 10.98 -7.97 2.01
N LYS A 65 11.95 -7.60 1.17
CA LYS A 65 13.24 -8.32 1.07
C LYS A 65 14.08 -8.14 2.33
N ASP A 66 13.87 -7.04 3.04
CA ASP A 66 14.55 -6.73 4.29
C ASP A 66 13.52 -6.80 5.42
N GLN A 67 13.44 -7.95 6.07
CA GLN A 67 12.50 -8.19 7.17
C GLN A 67 13.04 -7.75 8.52
N PHE A 68 14.35 -7.57 8.65
CA PHE A 68 15.00 -7.26 9.93
C PHE A 68 14.73 -5.83 10.40
N HIS A 69 14.34 -4.96 9.47
CA HIS A 69 14.10 -3.55 9.73
C HIS A 69 12.63 -3.14 9.52
N LEU A 70 11.73 -4.13 9.47
CA LEU A 70 10.31 -3.86 9.43
C LEU A 70 9.77 -3.60 10.83
N HIS A 71 9.22 -2.42 11.05
CA HIS A 71 8.51 -2.07 12.27
C HIS A 71 7.00 -2.13 12.08
N ARG A 72 6.32 -2.68 13.08
CA ARG A 72 4.87 -2.93 13.08
C ARG A 72 4.10 -1.67 13.49
N ARG A 73 3.14 -1.25 12.68
CA ARG A 73 2.15 -0.21 13.06
C ARG A 73 0.90 -0.82 13.68
N ALA A 74 0.82 -0.83 15.01
CA ALA A 74 -0.21 -1.57 15.77
C ALA A 74 -1.65 -1.32 15.31
N ASP A 75 -1.97 -0.09 14.87
CA ASP A 75 -3.33 0.35 14.52
C ASP A 75 -3.85 -0.18 13.17
N PHE A 76 -3.02 -0.85 12.38
CA PHE A 76 -3.35 -1.34 11.03
C PHE A 76 -3.34 -2.86 10.98
N PRO A 77 -3.94 -3.53 9.98
CA PRO A 77 -3.88 -4.99 9.89
C PRO A 77 -2.47 -5.52 9.55
N THR A 78 -2.08 -6.64 10.15
CA THR A 78 -0.80 -7.33 9.89
C THR A 78 -0.66 -7.82 8.45
N TRP A 79 -1.77 -8.08 7.78
CA TRP A 79 -1.80 -8.60 6.41
C TRP A 79 -1.79 -7.51 5.33
N SER A 80 -1.77 -6.22 5.71
CA SER A 80 -1.69 -5.08 4.78
C SER A 80 -0.33 -4.40 4.87
N TRP A 81 0.13 -3.83 3.75
CA TRP A 81 1.32 -2.98 3.71
C TRP A 81 1.24 -1.81 4.69
N THR A 82 0.02 -1.32 5.00
CA THR A 82 -0.20 -0.23 5.97
C THR A 82 0.30 -0.59 7.37
N GLY A 83 0.33 -1.89 7.67
CA GLY A 83 0.79 -2.43 8.93
C GLY A 83 2.29 -2.39 9.17
N TRP A 84 3.09 -2.01 8.18
CA TRP A 84 4.54 -2.15 8.25
C TRP A 84 5.26 -0.89 7.73
N LYS A 85 6.42 -0.59 8.31
CA LYS A 85 7.36 0.42 7.82
C LYS A 85 8.78 -0.15 7.79
N ASP A 86 9.61 0.36 6.90
CA ASP A 86 11.02 0.00 6.80
C ASP A 86 11.86 1.15 7.39
N ASP A 87 12.60 0.89 8.47
CA ASP A 87 13.44 1.89 9.13
C ASP A 87 14.85 2.03 8.49
N THR A 88 15.20 1.23 7.46
CA THR A 88 16.55 1.30 6.83
C THR A 88 16.77 2.44 5.86
N ARG A 89 15.73 3.21 5.52
CA ARG A 89 15.79 4.15 4.39
C ARG A 89 15.51 5.61 4.78
N SER A 90 15.92 6.00 5.99
CA SER A 90 15.98 7.39 6.46
C SER A 90 17.07 8.19 5.76
#